data_AF-A0A183FYB5-F1
#
_entry.id   AF-A0A183FYB5-F1
#
_cell.length_a   1.000
_cell.length_b   1.000
_cell.length_c   1.000
_cell.angle_alpha   90.00
_cell.angle_beta   90.00
_cell.angle_gamma   90.00
#
_symmetry.space_group_name_H-M   'P 1'
#
loop_
_entity.id
_entity.type
_entity.pdbx_description
1 polymer ?
#
loop_
_entity_poly.entity_id
_entity_poly.type
_entity_poly.pdbx_seq_one_letter_code
_entity_poly.pdbx_strand_id
1 'polypeptide(L)'
;MRLFCAGVVRLALCSLFVAAINLDGCLRGALVIQRANSNPPLRKAIKEAFNFSVGANGTIAGVLVLSKDRQASVYAALAGRRKEYNAVTFEYDNDYDIAGSIKPISFDQFFNYLTCQRF
;
A
#
# COMPACT_ATOMS: atom_id res chain seq x y z
N MET A 1 -9.72 -38.12 32.10
CA MET A 1 -9.84 -37.68 30.70
C MET A 1 -10.83 -36.53 30.65
N ARG A 2 -10.52 -35.45 29.91
CA ARG A 2 -11.37 -34.27 29.59
C ARG A 2 -11.43 -33.15 30.64
N LEU A 3 -10.53 -32.16 30.54
CA LEU A 3 -10.77 -30.78 31.02
C LEU A 3 -9.77 -29.75 30.44
N PHE A 4 -9.25 -29.96 29.22
CA PHE A 4 -8.32 -29.02 28.56
C PHE A 4 -8.89 -28.32 27.32
N CYS A 5 -10.15 -28.57 26.95
CA CYS A 5 -10.72 -28.03 25.70
C CYS A 5 -11.39 -26.64 25.84
N ALA A 6 -11.54 -26.09 27.05
CA ALA A 6 -12.25 -24.82 27.24
C ALA A 6 -11.35 -23.57 27.06
N GLY A 7 -10.02 -23.69 27.24
CA GLY A 7 -9.10 -22.57 27.14
C GLY A 7 -8.79 -22.12 25.70
N VAL A 8 -8.79 -23.06 24.76
CA VAL A 8 -8.40 -22.80 23.37
C VAL A 8 -9.51 -22.07 22.59
N VAL A 9 -10.77 -22.28 22.96
CA VAL A 9 -11.92 -21.64 22.29
C VAL A 9 -11.95 -20.13 22.54
N ARG A 10 -11.45 -19.64 23.69
CA ARG A 10 -11.38 -18.20 23.98
C ARG A 10 -10.28 -17.48 23.18
N LEU A 11 -9.15 -18.14 22.89
CA LEU A 11 -8.12 -17.55 22.03
C LEU A 11 -8.57 -17.44 20.57
N ALA A 12 -9.32 -18.43 20.06
CA ALA A 12 -9.85 -18.40 18.70
C ALA A 12 -10.90 -17.29 18.47
N LEU A 13 -11.62 -16.89 19.53
CA LEU A 13 -12.56 -15.77 19.49
C LEU A 13 -11.88 -14.40 19.52
N CYS A 14 -10.68 -14.28 20.11
CA CYS A 14 -9.91 -13.02 20.08
C CYS A 14 -9.24 -12.76 18.73
N SER A 15 -8.99 -13.77 17.90
CA SER A 15 -8.47 -13.59 16.53
C SER A 15 -9.53 -13.21 15.49
N LEU A 16 -10.83 -13.32 15.82
CA LEU A 16 -11.93 -12.89 14.94
C LEU A 16 -12.19 -11.37 15.02
N PHE A 17 -11.57 -10.68 15.97
CA PHE A 17 -11.53 -9.22 16.04
C PHE A 17 -10.19 -8.68 15.51
N VAL A 18 -9.75 -9.13 14.33
CA VAL A 18 -9.18 -8.14 13.42
C VAL A 18 -10.38 -7.31 13.03
N ALA A 19 -10.62 -6.24 13.80
CA ALA A 19 -11.63 -5.25 13.52
C ALA A 19 -11.60 -5.03 12.00
N ALA A 20 -12.70 -5.36 11.33
CA ALA A 20 -12.95 -4.83 10.02
C ALA A 20 -12.94 -3.32 10.26
N ILE A 21 -11.79 -2.70 10.00
CA ILE A 21 -11.68 -1.26 9.94
C ILE A 21 -12.68 -0.93 8.85
N ASN A 22 -13.84 -0.39 9.25
CA ASN A 22 -14.84 0.14 8.35
C ASN A 22 -14.17 1.30 7.63
N LEU A 23 -13.39 0.99 6.60
CA LEU A 23 -13.00 1.89 5.54
C LEU A 23 -14.26 2.10 4.70
N ASP A 24 -15.30 2.62 5.32
CA ASP A 24 -16.65 2.72 4.79
C ASP A 24 -16.61 3.52 3.49
N GLY A 25 -16.57 2.83 2.34
CA GLY A 25 -16.43 3.46 1.03
C GLY A 25 -15.01 3.61 0.47
N CYS A 26 -14.02 2.92 1.01
CA CYS A 26 -12.75 2.73 0.33
C CYS A 26 -12.80 1.47 -0.54
N LEU A 27 -12.55 1.65 -1.83
CA LEU A 27 -12.40 0.58 -2.80
C LEU A 27 -10.95 0.53 -3.31
N ARG A 28 -10.47 -0.66 -3.62
CA ARG A 28 -9.13 -0.85 -4.20
C ARG A 28 -9.11 -1.79 -5.38
N GLY A 29 -8.20 -1.53 -6.30
CA GLY A 29 -7.88 -2.42 -7.41
C GLY A 29 -6.98 -3.59 -7.01
N ALA A 30 -6.43 -4.25 -8.03
CA ALA A 30 -5.40 -5.27 -7.84
C ALA A 30 -4.09 -4.64 -7.33
N LEU A 31 -3.35 -5.41 -6.51
CA LEU A 31 -1.98 -5.07 -6.16
C LEU A 31 -1.10 -5.36 -7.38
N VAL A 32 -0.43 -4.34 -7.90
CA VAL A 32 0.52 -4.43 -9.01
C VAL A 32 1.93 -4.35 -8.45
N ILE A 33 2.75 -5.34 -8.76
CA ILE A 33 4.16 -5.38 -8.35
C ILE A 33 5.01 -5.32 -9.62
N GLN A 34 5.88 -4.33 -9.69
CA GLN A 34 6.76 -4.12 -10.83
C GLN A 34 8.19 -3.83 -10.40
N ARG A 35 9.15 -4.12 -11.28
CA ARG A 35 10.54 -3.71 -11.08
C ARG A 35 10.65 -2.21 -11.36
N ALA A 36 11.45 -1.50 -10.58
CA ALA A 36 11.63 -0.06 -10.76
C ALA A 36 12.23 0.35 -12.12
N ASN A 37 12.84 -0.59 -12.86
CA ASN A 37 13.31 -0.34 -14.23
C ASN A 37 12.21 -0.37 -15.29
N SER A 38 11.02 -0.90 -15.01
CA SER A 38 9.90 -0.92 -15.98
C SER A 38 9.26 0.46 -16.16
N ASN A 39 9.48 1.38 -15.22
CA ASN A 39 8.95 2.74 -15.27
C ASN A 39 10.04 3.78 -14.90
N PRO A 40 10.95 4.12 -15.85
CA PRO A 40 11.99 5.11 -15.61
C PRO A 40 11.48 6.50 -15.20
N PRO A 41 10.37 7.03 -15.76
CA PRO A 41 9.78 8.29 -15.29
C PRO A 41 9.39 8.26 -13.81
N LEU A 42 8.68 7.22 -13.37
CA LEU A 42 8.29 7.07 -11.96
C LEU A 42 9.52 6.95 -11.05
N ARG A 43 10.56 6.21 -11.48
CA ARG A 43 11.82 6.12 -10.72
C ARG A 43 12.51 7.47 -10.56
N LYS A 44 12.47 8.31 -11.61
CA LYS A 44 13.01 9.68 -11.56
C LYS A 44 12.21 10.54 -10.59
N ALA A 45 10.88 10.51 -10.68
CA ALA A 45 10.00 11.28 -9.80
C ALA A 45 10.14 10.89 -8.32
N ILE A 46 10.29 9.58 -8.01
CA ILE A 46 10.59 9.12 -6.64
C ILE A 46 11.92 9.70 -6.13
N LYS A 47 12.96 9.71 -6.99
CA LYS A 47 14.26 10.28 -6.61
C LYS A 47 14.15 11.77 -6.32
N GLU A 48 13.42 12.51 -7.13
CA GLU A 48 13.24 13.96 -6.98
C GLU A 48 12.41 14.31 -5.75
N ALA A 49 11.29 13.61 -5.51
CA ALA A 49 10.40 13.90 -4.40
C ALA A 49 10.94 13.47 -3.03
N PHE A 50 11.68 12.36 -2.96
CA PHE A 50 12.08 11.74 -1.68
C PHE A 50 13.59 11.71 -1.44
N ASN A 51 14.40 12.21 -2.38
CA ASN A 51 15.84 11.95 -2.41
C ASN A 51 16.17 10.44 -2.29
N PHE A 52 15.26 9.58 -2.76
CA PHE A 52 15.32 8.13 -2.59
C PHE A 52 15.53 7.42 -3.92
N SER A 53 16.67 6.73 -4.07
CA SER A 53 16.95 5.90 -5.24
C SER A 53 16.48 4.47 -5.03
N VAL A 54 15.48 4.01 -5.79
CA VAL A 54 14.97 2.63 -5.74
C VAL A 54 15.94 1.63 -6.40
N GLY A 55 16.87 2.11 -7.23
CA GLY A 55 17.76 1.28 -8.05
C GLY A 55 17.02 0.55 -9.18
N ALA A 56 17.74 0.04 -10.18
CA ALA A 56 17.11 -0.66 -11.32
C ALA A 56 16.44 -2.00 -10.93
N ASN A 57 16.99 -2.66 -9.91
CA ASN A 57 16.51 -3.94 -9.40
C ASN A 57 15.59 -3.79 -8.18
N GLY A 58 15.23 -2.57 -7.79
CA GLY A 58 14.26 -2.36 -6.72
C GLY A 58 12.83 -2.65 -7.17
N THR A 59 11.92 -2.60 -6.22
CA THR A 59 10.52 -2.97 -6.42
C THR A 59 9.65 -1.75 -6.17
N ILE A 60 8.64 -1.59 -7.02
CA ILE A 60 7.52 -0.66 -6.80
C ILE A 60 6.26 -1.52 -6.76
N ALA A 61 5.56 -1.51 -5.64
CA ALA A 61 4.29 -2.19 -5.44
C ALA A 61 3.22 -1.14 -5.21
N GLY A 62 2.12 -1.18 -5.96
CA GLY A 62 1.07 -0.18 -5.85
C GLY A 62 -0.32 -0.73 -6.08
N VAL A 63 -1.31 0.01 -5.61
CA VAL A 63 -2.72 -0.31 -5.73
C VAL A 63 -3.50 0.96 -6.06
N LEU A 64 -4.46 0.85 -6.99
CA LEU A 64 -5.41 1.91 -7.24
C LEU A 64 -6.41 1.97 -6.08
N VAL A 65 -6.64 3.15 -5.53
CA VAL A 65 -7.51 3.39 -4.38
C VAL A 65 -8.56 4.44 -4.76
N LEU A 66 -9.82 4.15 -4.48
CA LEU A 66 -10.93 5.09 -4.51
C LEU A 66 -11.42 5.25 -3.08
N SER A 67 -11.36 6.46 -2.53
CA SER A 67 -11.91 6.78 -1.21
C SER A 67 -13.09 7.72 -1.37
N LYS A 68 -14.16 7.54 -0.59
CA LYS A 68 -15.31 8.47 -0.55
C LYS A 68 -14.91 9.92 -0.27
N ASP A 69 -13.83 10.13 0.48
CA ASP A 69 -13.34 11.47 0.82
C ASP A 69 -12.60 12.17 -0.33
N ARG A 70 -12.44 11.49 -1.47
CA ARG A 70 -11.70 12.00 -2.63
C ARG A 70 -12.57 11.92 -3.88
N GLN A 71 -12.54 13.00 -4.68
CA GLN A 71 -13.23 13.05 -5.97
C GLN A 71 -12.53 12.22 -7.06
N ALA A 72 -11.29 11.77 -6.83
CA ALA A 72 -10.47 11.07 -7.81
C ALA A 72 -9.78 9.83 -7.22
N SER A 73 -9.50 8.85 -8.07
CA SER A 73 -8.71 7.66 -7.72
C SER A 73 -7.22 7.99 -7.66
N VAL A 74 -6.50 7.42 -6.70
CA VAL A 74 -5.04 7.56 -6.60
C VAL A 74 -4.36 6.21 -6.66
N TYR A 75 -3.16 6.15 -7.22
CA TYR A 75 -2.27 5.02 -6.99
C TYR A 75 -1.50 5.24 -5.71
N ALA A 76 -1.76 4.43 -4.69
CA ALA A 76 -0.92 4.33 -3.51
C ALA A 76 0.16 3.29 -3.77
N ALA A 77 1.42 3.66 -3.57
CA ALA A 77 2.57 2.83 -3.87
C ALA A 77 3.63 2.83 -2.77
N LEU A 78 4.35 1.73 -2.70
CA LEU A 78 5.56 1.52 -1.93
C LEU A 78 6.71 1.26 -2.89
N ALA A 79 7.81 1.97 -2.74
CA ALA A 79 9.04 1.73 -3.48
C ALA A 79 10.19 1.37 -2.53
N GLY A 80 10.81 0.21 -2.76
CA GLY A 80 11.84 -0.34 -1.90
C GLY A 80 13.08 -0.81 -2.66
N ARG A 81 14.23 -0.74 -1.99
CA ARG A 81 15.50 -1.30 -2.48
C ARG A 81 15.53 -2.81 -2.20
N ARG A 82 16.12 -3.61 -3.10
CA ARG A 82 16.22 -5.08 -2.91
C ARG A 82 17.15 -5.50 -1.77
N LYS A 83 18.22 -4.74 -1.52
CA LYS A 83 19.29 -5.09 -0.58
C LYS A 83 19.30 -4.24 0.70
N GLU A 84 18.34 -3.34 0.85
CA GLU A 84 18.24 -2.45 2.01
C GLU A 84 16.82 -2.46 2.54
N TYR A 85 16.68 -2.36 3.87
CA TYR A 85 15.39 -2.32 4.56
C TYR A 85 14.70 -0.94 4.47
N ASN A 86 15.11 -0.11 3.52
CA ASN A 86 14.56 1.23 3.32
C ASN A 86 13.57 1.22 2.17
N ALA A 87 12.41 1.83 2.42
CA ALA A 87 11.36 2.05 1.43
C ALA A 87 10.75 3.44 1.63
N VAL A 88 9.98 3.87 0.63
CA VAL A 88 9.15 5.07 0.70
C VAL A 88 7.74 4.72 0.26
N THR A 89 6.75 5.37 0.86
CA THR A 89 5.33 5.23 0.50
C THR A 89 4.80 6.56 0.00
N PHE A 90 4.02 6.50 -1.08
CA PHE A 90 3.54 7.68 -1.77
C PHE A 90 2.25 7.43 -2.52
N GLU A 91 1.52 8.49 -2.80
CA GLU A 91 0.39 8.50 -3.71
C GLU A 91 0.76 9.27 -4.97
N TYR A 92 0.20 8.88 -6.11
CA TYR A 92 0.23 9.68 -7.32
C TYR A 92 -1.08 9.52 -8.09
N ASP A 93 -1.41 10.54 -8.87
CA ASP A 93 -2.59 10.50 -9.72
C ASP A 93 -2.30 9.64 -10.96
N ASN A 94 -3.23 8.76 -11.32
CA ASN A 94 -3.09 7.91 -12.51
C ASN A 94 -3.34 8.68 -13.81
N ASP A 95 -4.18 9.71 -13.74
CA ASP A 95 -4.70 10.43 -14.91
C ASP A 95 -3.85 11.67 -15.26
N TYR A 96 -2.89 12.02 -14.40
CA TYR A 96 -1.99 13.16 -14.58
C TYR A 96 -0.52 12.75 -14.63
N ASP A 97 0.30 13.65 -15.17
CA ASP A 97 1.74 13.53 -15.26
C ASP A 97 2.36 13.11 -13.90
N ILE A 98 2.91 11.88 -13.88
CA ILE A 98 3.47 11.22 -12.69
C ILE A 98 4.47 12.13 -11.96
N ALA A 99 5.17 12.99 -12.71
CA ALA A 99 6.18 13.89 -12.15
C ALA A 99 5.61 14.99 -11.22
N GLY A 100 4.35 15.41 -11.42
CA GLY A 100 3.74 16.51 -10.66
C GLY A 100 2.83 16.09 -9.51
N SER A 101 2.47 14.81 -9.42
CA SER A 101 1.40 14.34 -8.54
C SER A 101 1.86 13.47 -7.35
N ILE A 102 3.16 13.16 -7.26
CA ILE A 102 3.70 12.36 -6.16
C ILE A 102 3.58 13.10 -4.83
N LYS A 103 2.85 12.50 -3.89
CA LYS A 103 2.70 12.98 -2.52
C LYS A 103 3.16 11.91 -1.53
N PRO A 104 3.96 12.26 -0.50
CA PRO A 104 4.30 11.34 0.58
C PRO A 104 3.03 10.87 1.30
N ILE A 105 2.99 9.59 1.67
CA ILE A 105 2.04 9.06 2.66
C ILE A 105 2.78 8.25 3.71
N SER A 106 2.16 8.03 4.87
CA SER A 106 2.72 7.12 5.87
C SER A 106 2.64 5.65 5.42
N PHE A 107 3.50 4.81 5.99
CA PHE A 107 3.42 3.36 5.78
C PHE A 107 2.08 2.80 6.26
N ASP A 108 1.59 3.25 7.42
CA ASP A 108 0.30 2.83 7.96
C ASP A 108 -0.85 3.14 7.00
N GLN A 109 -0.82 4.32 6.38
CA GLN A 109 -1.81 4.69 5.36
C GLN A 109 -1.75 3.76 4.15
N PHE A 110 -0.55 3.45 3.65
CA PHE A 110 -0.38 2.50 2.54
C PHE A 110 -0.93 1.11 2.90
N PHE A 111 -0.60 0.57 4.08
CA PHE A 111 -1.09 -0.74 4.51
C PHE A 111 -2.60 -0.74 4.76
N ASN A 112 -3.17 0.34 5.29
CA ASN A 112 -4.61 0.51 5.43
C ASN A 112 -5.31 0.44 4.07
N TYR A 113 -4.73 1.02 3.01
CA TYR A 113 -5.30 0.90 1.67
C TYR A 113 -5.32 -0.53 1.13
N LEU A 114 -4.37 -1.39 1.53
CA LEU A 114 -4.40 -2.81 1.16
C LEU A 114 -5.58 -3.57 1.80
N THR A 115 -6.13 -3.02 2.88
CA THR A 115 -7.31 -3.56 3.57
C THR A 115 -8.64 -3.04 3.03
N CYS A 116 -8.64 -2.05 2.11
CA CYS A 116 -9.85 -1.59 1.45
C CYS A 116 -10.56 -2.72 0.68
N GLN A 117 -11.88 -2.57 0.50
CA GLN A 117 -12.68 -3.53 -0.23
C GLN A 117 -12.24 -3.59 -1.70
N ARG A 118 -12.08 -4.79 -2.25
CA ARG A 118 -11.77 -4.93 -3.69
C ARG A 118 -13.03 -4.67 -4.51
N PHE A 119 -12.89 -3.91 -5.59
CA PHE A 119 -13.90 -3.81 -6.64
C PHE A 119 -13.60 -4.79 -7.79
#